data_AF-A0AAU5KX83-F1
#
_entry.id   AF-A0AAU5KX83-F1
#
_cell.length_a   1.000
_cell.length_b   1.000
_cell.length_c   1.000
_cell.angle_alpha   90.00
_cell.angle_beta   90.00
_cell.angle_gamma   90.00
#
_symmetry.space_group_name_H-M   'P 1'
#
loop_
_entity.id
_entity.type
_entity.pdbx_description
1 polymer ?
#
loop_
_entity_poly.entity_id
_entity_poly.type
_entity_poly.pdbx_seq_one_letter_code
_entity_poly.pdbx_strand_id
1 'polypeptide(L)' 'MTHLLRAEYGPQGRSAGAKTWHVVRAAEPAAALCGRTMDTDAETRPDQEWGTGLRCCQQCGSLYMHEVPHMQGSHPYS' A
#
# COMPACT_ATOMS: atom_id res chain seq x y z
N MET A 1 -8.09 -3.15 -10.96
CA MET A 1 -8.56 -2.66 -9.64
C MET A 1 -7.58 -1.56 -9.22
N THR A 2 -8.04 -0.48 -8.59
CA THR A 2 -7.15 0.66 -8.22
C THR A 2 -6.76 0.58 -6.75
N HIS A 3 -5.48 0.75 -6.47
CA HIS A 3 -4.91 0.71 -5.13
C HIS A 3 -4.29 2.06 -4.76
N LEU A 4 -4.14 2.29 -3.47
CA LEU A 4 -3.43 3.43 -2.89
C LEU A 4 -2.57 2.94 -1.73
N LEU A 5 -1.56 3.72 -1.37
CA LEU A 5 -0.89 3.59 -0.08
C LEU A 5 -1.57 4.50 0.93
N ARG A 6 -1.75 4.01 2.16
CA ARG A 6 -2.31 4.78 3.28
C ARG A 6 -1.43 4.66 4.51
N ALA A 7 -1.20 5.78 5.18
CA ALA A 7 -0.29 5.87 6.31
C ALA A 7 -0.87 5.26 7.59
N GLU A 8 -0.08 4.41 8.26
CA GLU A 8 -0.22 4.10 9.68
C GLU A 8 0.71 5.04 10.46
N TYR A 9 0.18 5.78 11.42
CA TYR A 9 0.97 6.62 12.31
C TYR A 9 1.33 5.88 13.60
N GLY A 10 2.49 6.24 14.17
CA GLY A 10 2.90 5.75 15.50
C GLY A 10 2.22 6.51 16.64
N PRO A 11 2.60 6.22 17.90
CA PRO A 11 2.04 6.91 19.08
C PRO A 11 2.32 8.42 19.09
N GLN A 12 3.32 8.88 18.33
CA GLN A 12 3.64 10.31 18.16
C GLN A 12 2.73 11.00 17.11
N GLY A 13 1.78 10.28 16.53
CA GLY A 13 0.80 10.80 15.58
C GLY A 13 1.38 11.23 14.24
N ARG A 14 0.64 12.07 13.51
CA ARG A 14 0.97 12.50 12.14
C ARG A 14 2.27 13.30 12.06
N SER A 15 2.61 14.07 13.11
CA SER A 15 3.79 14.94 13.15
C SER A 15 5.12 14.18 13.11
N ALA A 16 5.14 12.90 13.50
CA ALA A 16 6.32 12.03 13.40
C ALA A 16 6.44 11.31 12.05
N GLY A 17 5.50 11.56 11.12
CA GLY A 17 5.43 10.89 9.83
C GLY A 17 4.82 9.50 9.89
N ALA A 18 4.64 8.90 8.71
CA ALA A 18 4.10 7.56 8.57
C ALA A 18 5.09 6.51 9.11
N LYS A 19 4.64 5.71 10.06
CA LYS A 19 5.38 4.58 10.62
C LYS A 19 5.43 3.40 9.65
N THR A 20 4.31 3.14 8.98
CA THR A 20 4.18 2.07 7.98
C THR A 20 3.18 2.51 6.91
N TRP A 21 3.45 2.19 5.65
CA TRP A 21 2.50 2.38 4.55
C TRP A 21 1.80 1.07 4.21
N HIS A 22 0.47 1.10 4.11
CA HIS A 22 -0.37 -0.05 3.79
C HIS A 22 -1.03 0.13 2.43
N VAL A 23 -1.09 -0.95 1.66
CA VAL A 23 -1.89 -0.96 0.43
C VAL A 23 -3.35 -1.11 0.81
N VAL A 24 -4.20 -0.22 0.28
CA VAL A 24 -5.66 -0.29 0.38
C VAL A 24 -6.26 -0.33 -1.01
N ARG A 25 -7.45 -0.90 -1.15
CA ARG A 25 -8.24 -0.75 -2.38
C ARG A 25 -8.91 0.62 -2.34
N ALA A 26 -8.86 1.38 -3.43
CA ALA A 26 -9.45 2.73 -3.45
C ALA A 26 -10.95 2.73 -3.14
N ALA A 27 -11.66 1.65 -3.47
CA ALA A 27 -13.08 1.45 -3.15
C ALA A 27 -13.34 1.13 -1.67
N GLU A 28 -12.33 0.69 -0.92
CA GLU A 28 -12.44 0.29 0.50
C GLU A 28 -11.23 0.81 1.30
N PRO A 29 -11.08 2.14 1.46
CA PRO A 29 -9.86 2.75 2.01
C PRO A 29 -9.67 2.53 3.51
N ALA A 30 -10.72 2.10 4.22
CA ALA A 30 -10.68 1.81 5.65
C ALA A 30 -10.06 0.44 5.97
N ALA A 31 -9.81 -0.40 4.97
CA ALA A 31 -9.24 -1.73 5.14
C ALA A 31 -7.96 -1.88 4.29
N ALA A 32 -6.84 -2.11 4.97
CA ALA A 32 -5.61 -2.55 4.32
C ALA A 32 -5.74 -3.99 3.84
N LEU A 33 -4.98 -4.36 2.80
CA LEU A 33 -4.95 -5.74 2.30
C LEU A 33 -4.53 -6.75 3.38
N CYS A 34 -3.68 -6.36 4.34
CA CYS A 34 -3.30 -7.21 5.47
C CYS A 34 -4.41 -7.39 6.53
N GLY A 35 -5.57 -6.77 6.37
CA GLY A 35 -6.70 -6.80 7.31
C GLY A 35 -6.67 -5.70 8.38
N ARG A 36 -5.67 -4.81 8.36
CA ARG A 36 -5.61 -3.68 9.30
C ARG A 36 -6.68 -2.64 8.98
N THR A 37 -7.39 -2.19 10.00
CA THR A 37 -8.25 -0.99 9.91
C THR A 37 -7.40 0.27 9.79
N MET A 38 -7.74 1.11 8.82
CA MET A 38 -7.05 2.35 8.51
C MET A 38 -7.93 3.56 8.83
N ASP A 39 -7.32 4.62 9.33
CA ASP A 39 -7.95 5.95 9.43
C ASP A 39 -8.20 6.49 8.01
N THR A 40 -9.45 6.82 7.68
CA THR A 40 -9.87 7.33 6.36
C THR A 40 -9.37 8.74 6.07
N ASP A 41 -8.91 9.47 7.08
CA ASP A 41 -8.29 10.79 6.95
C ASP A 41 -6.76 10.75 6.97
N ALA A 42 -6.16 9.56 7.09
CA ALA A 42 -4.71 9.39 6.99
C ALA A 42 -4.18 9.78 5.60
N GLU A 43 -2.92 10.23 5.56
CA GLU A 43 -2.24 10.55 4.31
C GLU A 43 -2.28 9.37 3.35
N THR A 44 -2.48 9.68 2.07
CA THR A 44 -2.46 8.71 0.99
C THR A 44 -1.37 9.04 -0.01
N ARG A 45 -0.85 8.00 -0.66
CA ARG A 45 0.11 8.11 -1.76
C ARG A 45 -0.29 7.17 -2.90
N PRO A 46 0.17 7.45 -4.13
CA PRO A 46 0.01 6.53 -5.25
C PRO A 46 0.64 5.17 -4.96
N ASP A 47 0.06 4.09 -5.49
CA ASP A 47 0.57 2.74 -5.33
C ASP A 47 1.93 2.51 -6.01
N GLN A 48 2.30 3.35 -6.98
CA GLN A 48 3.61 3.36 -7.63
C GLN A 48 4.76 3.73 -6.68
N GLU A 49 4.48 4.39 -5.54
CA GLU A 49 5.50 4.67 -4.52
C GLU A 49 5.80 3.44 -3.64
N TRP A 50 5.11 2.32 -3.84
CA TRP A 50 5.44 1.09 -3.15
C TRP A 50 6.81 0.59 -3.60
N GLY A 51 7.71 0.36 -2.65
CA GLY A 51 9.07 -0.11 -2.94
C GLY A 51 10.08 0.99 -3.31
N THR A 52 9.70 2.28 -3.31
CA THR A 52 10.62 3.39 -3.60
C THR A 52 11.41 3.90 -2.38
N GLY A 53 11.50 3.08 -1.32
CA GLY A 53 12.13 3.44 -0.05
C GLY A 53 11.15 3.79 1.07
N LEU A 54 9.84 3.84 0.79
CA LEU A 54 8.81 3.89 1.83
C LEU A 54 8.83 2.61 2.67
N ARG A 55 8.64 2.76 3.98
CA ARG A 55 8.47 1.61 4.89
C ARG A 55 7.08 0.99 4.70
N CYS A 56 6.95 0.10 3.73
CA CYS A 56 5.68 -0.55 3.40
C CYS A 56 5.46 -1.87 4.16
N CYS A 57 4.20 -2.19 4.42
CA CYS A 57 3.81 -3.49 4.98
C CYS A 57 4.10 -4.62 3.97
N GLN A 58 4.93 -5.58 4.39
CA GLN A 58 5.35 -6.71 3.53
C GLN A 58 4.18 -7.60 3.11
N GLN A 59 3.25 -7.88 4.02
CA GLN A 59 2.06 -8.68 3.72
C GLN A 59 1.13 -7.99 2.71
N CYS A 60 0.92 -6.68 2.86
CA CYS A 60 0.18 -5.89 1.86
C CYS A 60 0.86 -5.96 0.49
N GLY A 61 2.19 -5.90 0.44
CA GLY A 61 2.95 -6.04 -0.80
C GLY A 61 2.77 -7.41 -1.48
N SER A 62 2.83 -8.49 -0.71
CA SER A 62 2.58 -9.85 -1.22
C SER A 62 1.20 -9.98 -1.84
N LEU A 63 0.16 -9.54 -1.12
CA LEU A 63 -1.22 -9.58 -1.62
C LEU A 63 -1.44 -8.66 -2.82
N TYR A 64 -0.85 -7.46 -2.80
CA TYR A 64 -0.92 -6.52 -3.92
C TYR A 64 -0.39 -7.15 -5.21
N MET A 65 0.74 -7.86 -5.18
CA MET A 65 1.31 -8.55 -6.36
C MET A 65 0.37 -9.61 -6.98
N HIS A 66 -0.55 -10.18 -6.19
CA HIS A 66 -1.58 -11.09 -6.69
C HIS A 66 -2.77 -10.37 -7.34
N GLU A 67 -3.01 -9.10 -6.97
CA GLU A 67 -4.15 -8.31 -7.46
C GLU A 67 -3.80 -7.42 -8.64
N VAL A 68 -2.54 -6.97 -8.74
CA VAL A 68 -2.08 -6.26 -9.93
C VAL A 68 -1.69 -7.25 -11.02
N PRO A 69 -2.05 -6.98 -12.29
CA PRO A 69 -1.49 -7.71 -13.40
C PRO A 69 0.03 -7.58 -13.33
N HIS A 70 0.71 -8.67 -12.99
CA HIS A 70 2.13 -8.79 -13.27
C HIS A 70 2.24 -8.62 -14.78
N MET A 71 3.13 -7.74 -15.26
CA MET A 71 3.40 -7.60 -16.69
C MET A 71 3.84 -8.96 -17.25
N GLN A 72 2.88 -9.78 -17.68
CA GLN A 72 3.10 -10.93 -18.55
C GLN A 72 3.45 -10.34 -19.93
N GLY A 73 4.70 -9.91 -20.09
CA GLY A 73 5.13 -9.25 -21.33
C GLY A 73 6.58 -8.82 -21.40
N SER A 74 7.33 -8.83 -20.28
CA SER A 74 8.73 -8.38 -20.28
C SER A 74 9.76 -9.52 -20.18
N HIS A 75 9.39 -10.75 -20.55
CA HIS A 75 10.35 -11.80 -20.82
C HIS A 75 10.50 -11.97 -22.34
N PRO A 76 11.54 -11.41 -22.97
CA PRO A 76 11.74 -11.49 -24.43
C PRO A 76 12.11 -12.90 -24.95
N TYR A 77 11.91 -13.95 -24.15
CA TYR A 77 12.33 -15.33 -24.44
C TYR A 77 11.29 -16.39 -24.05
N SER A 78 10.00 -16.08 -24.12
CA SER A 78 8.91 -17.09 -24.04
C SER A 78 8.36 -17.40 -25.41
#